data_AF-A0A946FX05-F1
#
_entry.id   AF-A0A946FX05-F1
#
_cell.length_a   1.000
_cell.length_b   1.000
_cell.length_c   1.000
_cell.angle_alpha   90.00
_cell.angle_beta   90.00
_cell.angle_gamma   90.00
#
_symmetry.space_group_name_H-M   'P 1'
#
loop_
_entity.id
_entity.type
_entity.pdbx_description
1 polymer ?
#
loop_
_entity_poly.entity_id
_entity_poly.type
_entity_poly.pdbx_seq_one_letter_code
_entity_poly.pdbx_strand_id
1 'polypeptide(L)'
;MSNQYQAAVKDAKAELQCLYDCGALPHGLFHIYQSSRLGVFEKPFDWKEKLASSKENYDAFIALRSYCAEQIRVQNKMPERLRYWIASVIDGSITAPKRRNGRPNKEKEFRLFLARLIFFIKERHNLKPTRNASSSAISACDAVSEAINTLPASRGLKPNSYDELAKIYAEAEKLGVFVS
;
A
#
# COMPACT_ATOMS: atom_id res chain seq x y z
N MET A 1 -18.22 -20.73 5.32
CA MET A 1 -17.53 -19.50 4.86
C MET A 1 -17.57 -19.48 3.34
N SER A 2 -17.78 -18.33 2.69
CA SER A 2 -17.76 -18.30 1.22
C SER A 2 -16.34 -18.49 0.70
N ASN A 3 -16.18 -19.18 -0.43
CA ASN A 3 -14.87 -19.37 -1.09
C ASN A 3 -14.16 -18.02 -1.35
N GLN A 4 -14.94 -16.96 -1.60
CA GLN A 4 -14.49 -15.59 -1.84
C GLN A 4 -13.83 -14.96 -0.60
N TYR A 5 -14.41 -15.16 0.58
CA TYR A 5 -13.84 -14.65 1.84
C TYR A 5 -12.52 -15.36 2.18
N GLN A 6 -12.46 -16.69 2.01
CA GLN A 6 -11.21 -17.42 2.26
C GLN A 6 -10.10 -17.02 1.28
N ALA A 7 -10.43 -16.75 0.02
CA ALA A 7 -9.49 -16.20 -0.94
C ALA A 7 -8.97 -14.81 -0.50
N ALA A 8 -9.87 -13.93 -0.01
CA ALA A 8 -9.49 -12.62 0.52
C ALA A 8 -8.52 -12.72 1.71
N VAL A 9 -8.78 -13.63 2.66
CA VAL A 9 -7.87 -13.87 3.80
C VAL A 9 -6.50 -14.35 3.31
N LYS A 10 -6.49 -15.30 2.36
CA LYS A 10 -5.25 -15.86 1.79
C LYS A 10 -4.42 -14.78 1.08
N ASP A 11 -5.05 -13.94 0.28
CA ASP A 11 -4.36 -12.88 -0.47
C ASP A 11 -3.82 -11.80 0.47
N ALA A 12 -4.63 -11.37 1.47
CA ALA A 12 -4.17 -10.43 2.49
C ALA A 12 -2.97 -11.01 3.28
N LYS A 13 -3.01 -12.30 3.60
CA LYS A 13 -1.92 -12.99 4.29
C LYS A 13 -0.66 -13.08 3.43
N ALA A 14 -0.81 -13.39 2.14
CA ALA A 14 0.31 -13.48 1.21
C ALA A 14 1.02 -12.13 1.04
N GLU A 15 0.27 -11.03 0.93
CA GLU A 15 0.82 -9.67 0.85
C GLU A 15 1.64 -9.35 2.11
N LEU A 16 1.06 -9.56 3.29
CA LEU A 16 1.73 -9.31 4.57
C LEU A 16 2.96 -10.22 4.79
N GLN A 17 2.90 -11.49 4.38
CA GLN A 17 4.02 -12.43 4.48
C GLN A 17 5.17 -12.03 3.54
N CYS A 18 4.86 -11.68 2.29
CA CYS A 18 5.87 -11.19 1.33
C CYS A 18 6.64 -9.98 1.89
N LEU A 19 5.91 -9.06 2.53
CA LEU A 19 6.49 -7.87 3.15
C LEU A 19 7.34 -8.23 4.38
N TYR A 20 6.95 -9.24 5.14
CA TYR A 20 7.77 -9.77 6.22
C TYR A 20 9.07 -10.38 5.71
N ASP A 21 8.98 -11.29 4.74
CA ASP A 21 10.10 -12.06 4.20
C ASP A 21 11.18 -11.16 3.58
N CYS A 22 10.76 -10.02 3.02
CA CYS A 22 11.68 -9.04 2.44
C CYS A 22 12.24 -8.03 3.47
N GLY A 23 12.00 -8.21 4.77
CA GLY A 23 12.41 -7.27 5.82
C GLY A 23 11.71 -5.90 5.73
N ALA A 24 10.61 -5.83 4.97
CA ALA A 24 9.84 -4.63 4.72
C ALA A 24 8.78 -4.36 5.80
N LEU A 25 8.64 -5.20 6.82
CA LEU A 25 7.81 -4.90 8.00
C LEU A 25 8.66 -4.32 9.14
N PRO A 26 8.23 -3.23 9.81
CA PRO A 26 7.06 -2.39 9.49
C PRO A 26 7.36 -1.28 8.45
N HIS A 27 8.62 -1.12 8.01
CA HIS A 27 9.09 0.11 7.32
C HIS A 27 8.82 0.21 5.81
N GLY A 28 8.84 -0.89 5.07
CA GLY A 28 8.51 -0.95 3.64
C GLY A 28 7.02 -0.74 3.33
N LEU A 29 6.14 -0.91 4.32
CA LEU A 29 4.70 -0.58 4.23
C LEU A 29 4.44 0.88 3.87
N PHE A 30 5.29 1.77 4.39
CA PHE A 30 5.24 3.20 4.11
C PHE A 30 5.40 3.48 2.61
N HIS A 31 6.33 2.77 1.95
CA HIS A 31 6.60 3.01 0.54
C HIS A 31 5.46 2.54 -0.35
N ILE A 32 4.86 1.37 -0.05
CA ILE A 32 3.67 0.89 -0.76
C ILE A 32 2.50 1.85 -0.57
N TYR A 33 2.28 2.33 0.66
CA TYR A 33 1.28 3.36 0.94
C TYR A 33 1.53 4.66 0.16
N GLN A 34 2.76 5.18 0.18
CA GLN A 34 3.13 6.40 -0.56
C GLN A 34 2.90 6.24 -2.05
N SER A 35 3.31 5.10 -2.62
CA SER A 35 3.05 4.74 -4.03
C SER A 35 1.57 4.94 -4.35
N SER A 36 0.75 4.32 -3.51
CA SER A 36 -0.68 4.32 -3.62
C SER A 36 -1.27 5.74 -3.53
N ARG A 37 -0.90 6.52 -2.50
CA ARG A 37 -1.34 7.93 -2.31
C ARG A 37 -0.97 8.82 -3.50
N LEU A 38 0.12 8.51 -4.17
CA LEU A 38 0.68 9.30 -5.26
C LEU A 38 0.18 8.85 -6.63
N GLY A 39 -0.91 8.07 -6.67
CA GLY A 39 -1.57 7.63 -7.90
C GLY A 39 -0.79 6.60 -8.70
N VAL A 40 0.22 5.93 -8.12
CA VAL A 40 1.08 4.97 -8.86
C VAL A 40 0.31 3.82 -9.50
N PHE A 41 -0.83 3.46 -8.93
CA PHE A 41 -1.69 2.39 -9.43
C PHE A 41 -2.86 2.91 -10.29
N GLU A 42 -3.02 4.23 -10.41
CA GLU A 42 -4.00 4.85 -11.30
C GLU A 42 -3.56 4.62 -12.75
N LYS A 43 -4.51 4.33 -13.62
CA LYS A 43 -4.24 4.12 -15.05
C LYS A 43 -4.96 5.20 -15.88
N PRO A 44 -4.23 5.98 -16.70
CA PRO A 44 -2.77 5.92 -16.93
C PRO A 44 -1.96 6.68 -15.85
N PHE A 45 -0.87 6.10 -15.37
CA PHE A 45 0.11 6.82 -14.54
C PHE A 45 1.02 7.69 -15.43
N ASP A 46 0.98 9.01 -15.23
CA ASP A 46 1.82 9.96 -15.99
C ASP A 46 3.28 9.97 -15.49
N TRP A 47 4.02 8.91 -15.83
CA TRP A 47 5.43 8.80 -15.46
C TRP A 47 6.30 9.91 -16.09
N LYS A 48 5.87 10.55 -17.19
CA LYS A 48 6.64 11.61 -17.86
C LYS A 48 6.61 12.88 -17.03
N GLU A 49 5.43 13.29 -16.56
CA GLU A 49 5.26 14.42 -15.64
C GLU A 49 6.01 14.16 -14.32
N LYS A 50 5.87 12.95 -13.75
CA LYS A 50 6.58 12.60 -12.51
C LYS A 50 8.10 12.61 -12.71
N LEU A 51 8.61 12.16 -13.86
CA LEU A 51 10.04 12.25 -14.18
C LEU A 51 10.52 13.69 -14.28
N ALA A 52 9.80 14.55 -15.01
CA ALA A 52 10.15 15.96 -15.16
C ALA A 52 10.21 16.71 -13.81
N SER A 53 9.31 16.38 -12.89
CA SER A 53 9.21 17.04 -11.58
C SER A 53 10.02 16.35 -10.46
N SER A 54 10.50 15.12 -10.67
CA SER A 54 11.17 14.31 -9.64
C SER A 54 12.42 14.94 -9.02
N LYS A 55 13.11 15.83 -9.76
CA LYS A 55 14.32 16.51 -9.27
C LYS A 55 14.03 17.50 -8.14
N GLU A 56 12.84 18.10 -8.15
CA GLU A 56 12.48 19.22 -7.26
C GLU A 56 11.32 18.87 -6.33
N ASN A 57 10.52 17.87 -6.69
CA ASN A 57 9.34 17.45 -5.93
C ASN A 57 9.55 16.05 -5.34
N TYR A 58 9.59 16.00 -4.00
CA TYR A 58 9.75 14.76 -3.24
C TYR A 58 8.63 13.75 -3.52
N ASP A 59 7.39 14.22 -3.57
CA ASP A 59 6.24 13.35 -3.82
C ASP A 59 6.30 12.78 -5.25
N ALA A 60 6.69 13.59 -6.25
CA ALA A 60 6.91 13.09 -7.61
C ALA A 60 8.04 12.05 -7.69
N PHE A 61 9.15 12.28 -6.98
CA PHE A 61 10.27 11.34 -6.89
C PHE A 61 9.82 10.00 -6.31
N ILE A 62 9.12 10.02 -5.17
CA ILE A 62 8.65 8.81 -4.50
C ILE A 62 7.61 8.08 -5.36
N ALA A 63 6.71 8.80 -6.03
CA ALA A 63 5.73 8.23 -6.96
C ALA A 63 6.43 7.47 -8.09
N LEU A 64 7.38 8.11 -8.77
CA LEU A 64 8.07 7.52 -9.90
C LEU A 64 8.91 6.32 -9.51
N ARG A 65 9.65 6.41 -8.39
CA ARG A 65 10.44 5.28 -7.84
C ARG A 65 9.55 4.07 -7.57
N SER A 66 8.39 4.33 -7.00
CA SER A 66 7.42 3.31 -6.67
C SER A 66 6.78 2.68 -7.90
N TYR A 67 6.46 3.49 -8.92
CA TYR A 67 6.00 3.01 -10.20
C TYR A 67 7.02 2.08 -10.86
N CYS A 68 8.31 2.46 -10.85
CA CYS A 68 9.38 1.61 -11.37
C CYS A 68 9.46 0.28 -10.60
N ALA A 69 9.39 0.32 -9.27
CA ALA A 69 9.39 -0.89 -8.45
C ALA A 69 8.22 -1.81 -8.82
N GLU A 70 7.02 -1.27 -9.06
CA GLU A 70 5.89 -2.05 -9.51
C GLU A 70 6.13 -2.68 -10.89
N GLN A 71 6.59 -1.89 -11.87
CA GLN A 71 6.92 -2.41 -13.21
C GLN A 71 7.95 -3.55 -13.13
N ILE A 72 8.94 -3.47 -12.23
CA ILE A 72 9.92 -4.52 -11.98
C ILE A 72 9.25 -5.79 -11.42
N ARG A 73 8.41 -5.66 -10.38
CA ARG A 73 7.72 -6.81 -9.75
C ARG A 73 6.88 -7.59 -10.75
N VAL A 74 6.13 -6.88 -11.59
CA VAL A 74 5.27 -7.50 -12.61
C VAL A 74 6.02 -7.84 -13.90
N GLN A 75 7.35 -7.66 -13.93
CA GLN A 75 8.23 -7.95 -15.08
C GLN A 75 7.85 -7.21 -16.38
N ASN A 76 7.26 -6.02 -16.25
CA ASN A 76 6.91 -5.20 -17.40
C ASN A 76 8.14 -4.52 -18.01
N LYS A 77 8.11 -4.33 -19.34
CA LYS A 77 9.14 -3.57 -20.06
C LYS A 77 8.98 -2.07 -19.78
N MET A 78 9.98 -1.47 -19.12
CA MET A 78 10.03 -0.03 -18.88
C MET A 78 10.68 0.74 -20.05
N PRO A 79 10.25 1.99 -20.32
CA PRO A 79 10.94 2.89 -21.25
C PRO A 79 12.41 3.11 -20.86
N GLU A 80 13.28 3.28 -21.86
CA GLU A 80 14.73 3.39 -21.64
C GLU A 80 15.12 4.49 -20.64
N ARG A 81 14.57 5.70 -20.81
CA ARG A 81 14.80 6.83 -19.88
C ARG A 81 14.47 6.48 -18.44
N LEU A 82 13.38 5.73 -18.24
CA LEU A 82 12.92 5.33 -16.91
C LEU A 82 13.83 4.26 -16.30
N ARG A 83 14.33 3.32 -17.12
CA ARG A 83 15.34 2.32 -16.69
C ARG A 83 16.63 2.99 -16.23
N TYR A 84 17.15 3.94 -17.00
CA TYR A 84 18.35 4.70 -16.61
C TYR A 84 18.11 5.45 -15.30
N TRP A 85 16.98 6.15 -15.20
CA TRP A 85 16.64 6.89 -13.99
C TRP A 85 16.55 5.99 -12.74
N ILE A 86 15.85 4.86 -12.80
CA ILE A 86 15.73 3.97 -11.64
C ILE A 86 17.05 3.28 -11.29
N ALA A 87 17.87 2.92 -12.29
CA ALA A 87 19.22 2.39 -12.05
C ALA A 87 20.08 3.42 -11.30
N SER A 88 20.09 4.68 -11.77
CA SER A 88 20.78 5.78 -11.10
C SER A 88 20.29 6.06 -9.67
N VAL A 89 18.99 5.84 -9.40
CA VAL A 89 18.43 5.92 -8.03
C VAL A 89 18.88 4.75 -7.16
N ILE A 90 18.94 3.53 -7.71
CA ILE A 90 19.40 2.33 -7.00
C ILE A 90 20.89 2.46 -6.64
N ASP A 91 21.70 2.95 -7.58
CA ASP A 91 23.14 3.20 -7.38
C ASP A 91 23.42 4.41 -6.46
N GLY A 92 22.38 5.12 -6.03
CA GLY A 92 22.50 6.28 -5.14
C GLY A 92 23.00 7.56 -5.80
N SER A 93 23.28 7.55 -7.11
CA SER A 93 23.70 8.74 -7.87
C SER A 93 22.60 9.81 -7.98
N ILE A 94 21.32 9.40 -7.92
CA ILE A 94 20.17 10.30 -7.78
C ILE A 94 19.48 10.03 -6.45
N THR A 95 19.44 11.06 -5.59
CA THR A 95 18.73 11.00 -4.30
C THR A 95 17.45 11.81 -4.33
N ALA A 96 16.47 11.42 -3.50
CA ALA A 96 15.23 12.18 -3.34
C ALA A 96 15.52 13.63 -2.91
N PRO A 97 14.80 14.64 -3.44
CA PRO A 97 14.92 16.01 -2.95
C PRO A 97 14.46 16.13 -1.49
N LYS A 98 14.83 17.20 -0.80
CA LYS A 98 14.41 17.40 0.59
C LYS A 98 12.89 17.50 0.67
N ARG A 99 12.29 16.71 1.57
CA ARG A 99 10.86 16.81 1.87
C ARG A 99 10.59 18.18 2.52
N ARG A 100 9.62 18.94 1.98
CA ARG A 100 9.24 20.26 2.52
C ARG A 100 8.60 20.16 3.90
N ASN A 101 7.86 19.09 4.15
CA ASN A 101 7.18 18.85 5.43
C ASN A 101 7.97 17.87 6.28
N GLY A 102 7.91 18.04 7.61
CA GLY A 102 8.71 17.34 8.61
C GLY A 102 8.65 15.81 8.57
N ARG A 103 9.34 15.17 9.53
CA ARG A 103 9.52 13.71 9.52
C ARG A 103 8.17 12.98 9.42
N PRO A 104 8.10 11.92 8.59
CA PRO A 104 6.93 11.05 8.49
C PRO A 104 6.50 10.50 9.86
N ASN A 105 5.20 10.57 10.18
CA ASN A 105 4.66 9.91 11.36
C ASN A 105 4.42 8.44 11.01
N LYS A 106 5.31 7.56 11.52
CA LYS A 106 5.30 6.12 11.26
C LYS A 106 3.96 5.46 11.60
N GLU A 107 3.31 5.89 12.68
CA GLU A 107 2.02 5.34 13.09
C GLU A 107 0.91 5.73 12.10
N LYS A 108 0.84 7.01 11.73
CA LYS A 108 -0.13 7.51 10.76
C LYS A 108 0.01 6.75 9.43
N GLU A 109 1.24 6.51 8.99
CA GLU A 109 1.55 5.80 7.76
C GLU A 109 1.17 4.33 7.79
N PHE A 110 1.43 3.66 8.92
CA PHE A 110 1.01 2.28 9.11
C PHE A 110 -0.52 2.13 9.08
N ARG A 111 -1.26 3.04 9.74
CA ARG A 111 -2.73 3.06 9.69
C ARG A 111 -3.24 3.26 8.26
N LEU A 112 -2.64 4.16 7.50
CA LEU A 112 -3.04 4.43 6.12
C LEU A 112 -2.71 3.26 5.17
N PHE A 113 -1.63 2.53 5.43
CA PHE A 113 -1.37 1.26 4.75
C PHE A 113 -2.51 0.25 5.00
N LEU A 114 -2.90 0.04 6.26
CA LEU A 114 -3.98 -0.88 6.60
C LEU A 114 -5.30 -0.50 5.91
N ALA A 115 -5.62 0.79 5.90
CA ALA A 115 -6.80 1.30 5.19
C ALA A 115 -6.80 0.91 3.70
N ARG A 116 -5.64 1.00 3.03
CA ARG A 116 -5.52 0.62 1.61
C ARG A 116 -5.48 -0.88 1.37
N LEU A 117 -4.86 -1.65 2.26
CA LEU A 117 -4.94 -3.12 2.17
C LEU A 117 -6.41 -3.56 2.22
N ILE A 118 -7.20 -2.99 3.13
CA ILE A 118 -8.65 -3.21 3.20
C ILE A 118 -9.34 -2.82 1.89
N PHE A 119 -9.02 -1.64 1.34
CA PHE A 119 -9.55 -1.20 0.04
C PHE A 119 -9.20 -2.17 -1.10
N PHE A 120 -7.96 -2.62 -1.21
CA PHE A 120 -7.55 -3.57 -2.25
C PHE A 120 -8.26 -4.93 -2.11
N ILE A 121 -8.39 -5.43 -0.89
CA ILE A 121 -9.10 -6.69 -0.63
C ILE A 121 -10.59 -6.55 -0.96
N LYS A 122 -11.19 -5.40 -0.61
CA LYS A 122 -12.57 -5.04 -0.97
C LYS A 122 -12.76 -5.08 -2.49
N GLU A 123 -11.93 -4.38 -3.26
CA GLU A 123 -12.06 -4.29 -4.72
C GLU A 123 -11.76 -5.64 -5.42
N ARG A 124 -10.65 -6.32 -5.08
CA ARG A 124 -10.26 -7.58 -5.75
C ARG A 124 -11.22 -8.73 -5.49
N HIS A 125 -11.77 -8.79 -4.28
CA HIS A 125 -12.65 -9.88 -3.88
C HIS A 125 -14.10 -9.44 -3.77
N ASN A 126 -14.50 -8.28 -4.29
CA ASN A 126 -15.88 -7.77 -4.26
C ASN A 126 -16.57 -7.96 -2.89
N LEU A 127 -15.86 -7.60 -1.81
CA LEU A 127 -16.36 -7.65 -0.44
C LEU A 127 -16.83 -6.27 -0.01
N LYS A 128 -17.75 -6.21 0.98
CA LYS A 128 -18.00 -4.95 1.68
C LYS A 128 -16.77 -4.56 2.51
N PRO A 129 -16.44 -3.26 2.63
CA PRO A 129 -15.30 -2.83 3.41
C PRO A 129 -15.47 -3.17 4.90
N THR A 130 -16.65 -2.91 5.45
CA THR A 130 -17.06 -3.20 6.82
C THR A 130 -18.34 -4.02 6.84
N ARG A 131 -18.73 -4.51 8.02
CA ARG A 131 -19.98 -5.22 8.27
C ARG A 131 -20.84 -4.49 9.31
N ASN A 132 -22.14 -4.74 9.28
CA ASN A 132 -23.04 -4.30 10.35
C ASN A 132 -22.87 -5.22 11.57
N ALA A 133 -23.14 -4.71 12.77
CA ALA A 133 -23.02 -5.47 14.01
C ALA A 133 -23.80 -6.81 13.98
N SER A 134 -24.97 -6.81 13.34
CA SER A 134 -25.86 -7.98 13.23
C SER A 134 -25.57 -8.91 12.05
N SER A 135 -24.53 -8.63 11.24
CA SER A 135 -24.19 -9.43 10.06
C SER A 135 -23.01 -10.37 10.31
N SER A 136 -22.94 -11.45 9.53
CA SER A 136 -21.81 -12.40 9.56
C SER A 136 -20.47 -11.69 9.40
N ALA A 137 -19.42 -12.20 10.06
CA ALA A 137 -18.04 -11.71 10.02
C ALA A 137 -17.38 -11.91 8.64
N ILE A 138 -17.94 -11.29 7.61
CA ILE A 138 -17.54 -11.41 6.21
C ILE A 138 -17.46 -10.01 5.62
N SER A 139 -16.31 -9.37 5.83
CA SER A 139 -15.94 -8.08 5.24
C SER A 139 -14.45 -8.04 4.93
N ALA A 140 -14.00 -7.03 4.19
CA ALA A 140 -12.58 -6.82 3.95
C ALA A 140 -11.81 -6.52 5.26
N CYS A 141 -12.41 -5.78 6.20
CA CYS A 141 -11.83 -5.57 7.53
C CYS A 141 -11.69 -6.88 8.32
N ASP A 142 -12.68 -7.78 8.26
CA ASP A 142 -12.60 -9.09 8.91
C ASP A 142 -11.46 -9.92 8.28
N ALA A 143 -11.39 -9.94 6.94
CA ALA A 143 -10.37 -10.71 6.22
C ALA A 143 -8.94 -10.23 6.54
N VAL A 144 -8.72 -8.91 6.60
CA VAL A 144 -7.43 -8.33 6.98
C VAL A 144 -7.12 -8.57 8.46
N SER A 145 -8.12 -8.47 9.36
CA SER A 145 -7.95 -8.80 10.77
C SER A 145 -7.51 -10.26 10.96
N GLU A 146 -8.17 -11.19 10.27
CA GLU A 146 -7.84 -12.62 10.30
C GLU A 146 -6.44 -12.88 9.71
N ALA A 147 -6.13 -12.27 8.56
CA ALA A 147 -4.81 -12.40 7.94
C ALA A 147 -3.69 -11.91 8.86
N ILE A 148 -3.84 -10.75 9.50
CA ILE A 148 -2.88 -10.25 10.48
C ILE A 148 -2.78 -11.26 11.62
N ASN A 149 -3.89 -11.60 12.31
CA ASN A 149 -3.80 -12.44 13.51
C ASN A 149 -3.32 -13.88 13.28
N THR A 150 -3.36 -14.39 12.04
CA THR A 150 -2.92 -15.77 11.70
C THR A 150 -1.47 -15.87 11.18
N LEU A 151 -0.75 -14.74 11.07
CA LEU A 151 0.66 -14.73 10.71
C LEU A 151 1.55 -14.98 11.96
N PRO A 152 2.57 -15.85 11.90
CA PRO A 152 3.44 -16.11 13.04
C PRO A 152 4.13 -14.86 13.60
N ALA A 153 4.51 -13.93 12.72
CA ALA A 153 5.19 -12.69 13.04
C ALA A 153 4.26 -11.53 13.46
N SER A 154 2.93 -11.71 13.41
CA SER A 154 1.99 -10.60 13.58
C SER A 154 1.66 -10.21 15.00
N ARG A 155 2.19 -10.94 16.01
CA ARG A 155 1.97 -10.58 17.41
C ARG A 155 2.38 -9.14 17.73
N GLY A 156 3.25 -8.53 16.91
CA GLY A 156 3.63 -7.11 16.98
C GLY A 156 2.92 -6.17 16.00
N LEU A 157 2.13 -6.67 15.03
CA LEU A 157 1.42 -5.83 14.07
C LEU A 157 0.10 -5.34 14.69
N LYS A 158 0.06 -4.06 15.05
CA LYS A 158 -1.10 -3.39 15.63
C LYS A 158 -1.40 -2.08 14.90
N PRO A 159 -2.68 -1.74 14.67
CA PRO A 159 -3.88 -2.46 15.11
C PRO A 159 -4.21 -3.68 14.23
N ASN A 160 -4.87 -4.68 14.84
CA ASN A 160 -5.23 -5.94 14.20
C ASN A 160 -6.65 -6.43 14.52
N SER A 161 -7.44 -5.67 15.27
CA SER A 161 -8.84 -5.98 15.54
C SER A 161 -9.74 -5.37 14.46
N TYR A 162 -10.88 -6.03 14.20
CA TYR A 162 -11.89 -5.52 13.29
C TYR A 162 -12.28 -4.07 13.59
N ASP A 163 -12.58 -3.74 14.84
CA ASP A 163 -13.11 -2.40 15.20
C ASP A 163 -12.13 -1.28 14.91
N GLU A 164 -10.84 -1.48 15.19
CA GLU A 164 -9.80 -0.49 14.89
C GLU A 164 -9.58 -0.36 13.37
N LEU A 165 -9.58 -1.49 12.65
CA LEU A 165 -9.45 -1.48 11.19
C LEU A 165 -10.64 -0.78 10.51
N ALA A 166 -11.86 -0.98 11.02
CA ALA A 166 -13.05 -0.32 10.53
C ALA A 166 -12.99 1.20 10.75
N LYS A 167 -12.52 1.67 11.91
CA LYS A 167 -12.29 3.10 12.17
C LYS A 167 -11.26 3.69 11.22
N ILE A 168 -10.12 3.02 11.08
CA ILE A 168 -9.03 3.43 10.17
C ILE A 168 -9.54 3.55 8.74
N TYR A 169 -10.30 2.57 8.25
CA TYR A 169 -10.86 2.60 6.90
C TYR A 169 -11.83 3.79 6.74
N ALA A 170 -12.76 3.98 7.69
CA ALA A 170 -13.72 5.07 7.63
C ALA A 170 -13.07 6.47 7.68
N GLU A 171 -12.00 6.64 8.46
CA GLU A 171 -11.21 7.87 8.49
C GLU A 171 -10.51 8.12 7.15
N ALA A 172 -9.88 7.09 6.57
CA ALA A 172 -9.21 7.20 5.29
C ALA A 172 -10.18 7.51 4.13
N GLU A 173 -11.39 6.94 4.17
CA GLU A 173 -12.46 7.20 3.20
C GLU A 173 -12.92 8.67 3.26
N LYS A 174 -13.17 9.19 4.48
CA LYS A 174 -13.53 10.60 4.69
C LYS A 174 -12.47 11.58 4.22
N LEU A 175 -11.20 11.19 4.33
CA LEU A 175 -10.05 11.99 3.91
C LEU A 175 -9.77 11.89 2.40
N GLY A 176 -10.54 11.11 1.63
CA GLY A 176 -10.33 10.93 0.20
C GLY A 176 -9.02 10.21 -0.12
N VAL A 177 -8.53 9.35 0.77
CA VAL A 177 -7.24 8.65 0.62
C VAL A 177 -7.29 7.61 -0.50
N PHE A 178 -8.47 7.09 -0.80
CA PHE A 178 -8.72 6.12 -1.86
C PHE A 178 -9.04 6.89 -3.15
N VAL A 179 -8.01 7.38 -3.84
CA VAL A 179 -8.16 7.94 -5.18
C VAL A 179 -8.20 6.77 -6.17
N SER A 180 -9.18 6.84 -7.06
CA SER A 180 -9.49 5.91 -8.16
C SER A 180 -8.59 6.11 -9.37
#